data_AF-A0A9D1QDZ5-F1
#
_entry.id   AF-A0A9D1QDZ5-F1
#
_cell.length_a   1.000
_cell.length_b   1.000
_cell.length_c   1.000
_cell.angle_alpha   90.00
_cell.angle_beta   90.00
_cell.angle_gamma   90.00
#
_symmetry.space_group_name_H-M   'P 1'
#
loop_
_entity.id
_entity.type
_entity.pdbx_description
1 polymer ?
#
loop_
_entity_poly.entity_id
_entity_poly.type
_entity_poly.pdbx_seq_one_letter_code
_entity_poly.pdbx_strand_id
1 'polypeptide(L)'
;MVTIGFWLIEWCRKVQKVLFDCMYGRGYWVWGRKDAFPGADGSTIQENGTATTVSIYDMSGNTLTEGSTGVSFVNITTAGVLSGNTALMYSAKHPLTFIFTPNAVPHDWYTNNASYQNNNLWNSTIKSVCDPCPQGWRVPTDSSWNDFSITSMQVSGSGIAYGRTYQSLSWFPAAGYRYYFSGALRGVGSYGYYWLASVSDTYAKVLNFYLSGVFPSLTFYRASGFSIRCVQE
;
A
#
# COMPACT_ATOMS: atom_id res chain seq x y z
N MET A 1 3.62 31.08 19.95
CA MET A 1 3.10 29.79 20.46
C MET A 1 1.81 29.32 19.76
N VAL A 2 1.50 29.77 18.53
CA VAL A 2 0.24 29.38 17.83
C VAL A 2 0.47 28.46 16.62
N THR A 3 1.73 28.19 16.25
CA THR A 3 2.08 27.43 15.03
C THR A 3 2.16 25.90 15.22
N ILE A 4 2.12 25.38 16.46
CA ILE A 4 2.19 23.93 16.73
C ILE A 4 0.79 23.28 16.69
N GLY A 5 -0.27 24.03 17.02
CA GLY A 5 -1.64 23.51 17.04
C GLY A 5 -2.23 23.21 15.66
N PHE A 6 -1.81 23.95 14.63
CA PHE A 6 -2.31 23.77 13.26
C PHE A 6 -1.80 22.47 12.61
N TRP A 7 -0.52 22.12 12.86
CA TRP A 7 0.06 20.85 12.42
C TRP A 7 -0.61 19.63 13.05
N LEU A 8 -1.05 19.73 14.31
CA LEU A 8 -1.72 18.63 15.02
C LEU A 8 -3.12 18.33 14.47
N ILE A 9 -3.86 19.37 14.07
CA ILE A 9 -5.23 19.25 13.53
C ILE A 9 -5.22 18.71 12.09
N GLU A 10 -4.25 19.11 11.27
CA GLU A 10 -4.04 18.56 9.92
C GLU A 10 -3.54 17.12 9.94
N TRP A 11 -2.70 16.75 10.92
CA TRP A 11 -2.34 15.36 11.16
C TRP A 11 -3.58 14.54 11.52
N CYS A 12 -4.50 15.07 12.31
CA CYS A 12 -5.74 14.39 12.70
C CYS A 12 -6.70 14.11 11.51
N ARG A 13 -6.82 15.03 10.54
CA ARG A 13 -7.60 14.80 9.30
C ARG A 13 -6.92 13.83 8.32
N LYS A 14 -5.60 13.91 8.17
CA LYS A 14 -4.82 12.90 7.40
C LYS A 14 -4.91 11.53 8.06
N VAL A 15 -4.89 11.47 9.40
CA VAL A 15 -5.06 10.25 10.18
C VAL A 15 -6.44 9.64 9.99
N GLN A 16 -7.54 10.41 9.94
CA GLN A 16 -8.88 9.84 9.69
C GLN A 16 -9.04 9.23 8.28
N LYS A 17 -8.47 9.85 7.24
CA LYS A 17 -8.53 9.30 5.87
C LYS A 17 -7.60 8.09 5.71
N VAL A 18 -6.39 8.16 6.27
CA VAL A 18 -5.46 7.01 6.33
C VAL A 18 -6.04 5.86 7.14
N LEU A 19 -6.70 6.14 8.28
CA LEU A 19 -7.45 5.15 9.08
C LEU A 19 -8.51 4.45 8.24
N PHE A 20 -9.35 5.22 7.54
CA PHE A 20 -10.42 4.64 6.72
C PHE A 20 -9.85 3.79 5.58
N ASP A 21 -8.84 4.29 4.86
CA ASP A 21 -8.22 3.57 3.77
C ASP A 21 -7.50 2.29 4.26
N CYS A 22 -6.80 2.34 5.41
CA CYS A 22 -6.15 1.20 6.05
C CYS A 22 -7.13 0.21 6.71
N MET A 23 -8.33 0.62 7.08
CA MET A 23 -9.34 -0.29 7.65
C MET A 23 -10.12 -1.01 6.57
N TYR A 24 -10.33 -0.36 5.41
CA TYR A 24 -11.11 -0.91 4.30
C TYR A 24 -10.26 -1.38 3.11
N GLY A 25 -8.93 -1.22 3.14
CA GLY A 25 -8.03 -1.61 2.06
C GLY A 25 -8.27 -0.85 0.76
N ARG A 26 -8.56 0.46 0.85
CA ARG A 26 -8.91 1.29 -0.33
C ARG A 26 -7.76 2.15 -0.86
N GLY A 27 -6.62 2.16 -0.18
CA GLY A 27 -5.39 2.82 -0.63
C GLY A 27 -4.32 1.81 -1.05
N TYR A 28 -3.21 2.31 -1.58
CA TYR A 28 -2.00 1.50 -1.74
C TYR A 28 -0.90 2.03 -0.83
N TRP A 29 -0.12 1.12 -0.26
CA TRP A 29 1.04 1.43 0.54
C TRP A 29 2.24 0.74 -0.06
N VAL A 30 3.34 1.47 -0.14
CA VAL A 30 4.64 0.86 -0.36
C VAL A 30 5.15 0.35 0.98
N TRP A 31 5.82 -0.80 0.99
CA TRP A 31 6.27 -1.47 2.20
C TRP A 31 7.37 -0.69 2.96
N GLY A 32 7.04 0.38 3.67
CA GLY A 32 7.80 0.93 4.83
C GLY A 32 7.58 2.39 5.00
N ARG A 33 6.38 2.79 4.60
CA ARG A 33 5.96 4.15 4.46
C ARG A 33 4.60 4.28 5.09
N LYS A 34 4.47 5.40 5.80
CA LYS A 34 3.23 5.79 6.45
C LYS A 34 2.16 6.24 5.45
N ASP A 35 2.60 6.96 4.42
CA ASP A 35 1.69 7.70 3.53
C ASP A 35 1.08 6.77 2.50
N ALA A 36 -0.25 6.79 2.45
CA ALA A 36 -1.03 6.06 1.46
C ALA A 36 -1.02 6.77 0.11
N PHE A 37 -1.00 5.98 -0.96
CA PHE A 37 -1.30 6.43 -2.31
C PHE A 37 -2.80 6.30 -2.59
N PRO A 38 -3.39 7.21 -3.38
CA PRO A 38 -4.77 7.11 -3.82
C PRO A 38 -5.09 5.74 -4.44
N GLY A 39 -6.25 5.20 -4.07
CA GLY A 39 -6.84 4.01 -4.66
C GLY A 39 -7.26 4.21 -6.11
N ALA A 40 -7.57 3.13 -6.80
CA ALA A 40 -8.20 3.18 -8.13
C ALA A 40 -9.60 3.79 -8.08
N ASP A 41 -9.95 4.59 -9.09
CA ASP A 41 -11.32 4.98 -9.37
C ASP A 41 -12.04 3.82 -10.06
N GLY A 42 -12.98 3.22 -9.33
CA GLY A 42 -13.76 2.07 -9.82
C GLY A 42 -14.50 2.34 -11.13
N SER A 43 -14.86 3.58 -11.44
CA SER A 43 -15.54 3.94 -12.70
C SER A 43 -14.65 3.88 -13.93
N THR A 44 -13.32 3.80 -13.75
CA THR A 44 -12.32 3.87 -14.83
C THR A 44 -11.61 2.55 -15.09
N ILE A 45 -12.05 1.48 -14.42
CA ILE A 45 -11.46 0.15 -14.57
C ILE A 45 -11.67 -0.35 -16.01
N GLN A 46 -10.57 -0.67 -16.66
CA GLN A 46 -10.52 -1.28 -17.98
C GLN A 46 -10.48 -2.81 -17.89
N GLU A 47 -10.85 -3.50 -18.96
CA GLU A 47 -10.83 -4.97 -19.02
C GLU A 47 -9.44 -5.58 -18.74
N ASN A 48 -8.37 -4.85 -19.06
CA ASN A 48 -6.99 -5.26 -18.78
C ASN A 48 -6.57 -5.04 -17.31
N GLY A 49 -7.48 -4.61 -16.43
CA GLY A 49 -7.25 -4.37 -15.02
C GLY A 49 -6.45 -3.10 -14.71
N THR A 50 -6.38 -2.15 -15.65
CA THR A 50 -5.84 -0.80 -15.41
C THR A 50 -6.96 0.17 -15.02
N ALA A 51 -6.63 1.23 -14.30
CA ALA A 51 -7.57 2.27 -13.86
C ALA A 51 -6.82 3.57 -13.59
N THR A 52 -7.53 4.70 -13.57
CA THR A 52 -7.01 5.95 -13.00
C THR A 52 -7.17 5.94 -11.49
N THR A 53 -6.47 6.84 -10.80
CA THR A 53 -6.66 7.04 -9.36
C THR A 53 -7.87 7.91 -9.04
N VAL A 54 -8.45 7.72 -7.85
CA VAL A 54 -9.44 8.65 -7.30
C VAL A 54 -8.82 10.04 -7.14
N SER A 55 -9.60 11.08 -7.43
CA SER A 55 -9.13 12.46 -7.27
C SER A 55 -8.74 12.75 -5.82
N ILE A 56 -7.55 13.30 -5.66
CA ILE A 56 -7.07 13.90 -4.41
C ILE A 56 -7.01 15.42 -4.57
N TYR A 57 -7.04 16.14 -3.46
CA TYR A 57 -7.12 17.60 -3.46
C TYR A 57 -6.08 18.19 -2.53
N ASP A 58 -5.55 19.36 -2.88
CA ASP A 58 -4.71 20.16 -1.99
C ASP A 58 -5.54 20.91 -0.93
N MET A 59 -4.86 21.67 -0.08
CA MET A 59 -5.50 22.47 0.98
C MET A 59 -6.39 23.59 0.45
N SER A 60 -6.14 24.03 -0.77
CA SER A 60 -6.93 25.05 -1.47
C SER A 60 -8.12 24.45 -2.23
N GLY A 61 -8.27 23.12 -2.20
CA GLY A 61 -9.34 22.40 -2.90
C GLY A 61 -9.05 22.12 -4.38
N ASN A 62 -7.82 22.36 -4.86
CA ASN A 62 -7.47 22.05 -6.25
C ASN A 62 -7.23 20.55 -6.41
N THR A 63 -7.71 19.99 -7.51
CA THR A 63 -7.45 18.59 -7.87
C THR A 63 -5.96 18.37 -8.13
N LEU A 64 -5.41 17.33 -7.50
CA LEU A 64 -4.06 16.85 -7.67
C LEU A 64 -4.07 15.65 -8.62
N THR A 65 -3.59 15.85 -9.84
CA THR A 65 -3.64 14.84 -10.90
C THR A 65 -2.37 13.99 -10.92
N GLU A 66 -2.52 12.67 -11.00
CA GLU A 66 -1.41 11.73 -11.17
C GLU A 66 -0.56 12.04 -12.41
N GLY A 67 0.76 11.93 -12.29
CA GLY A 67 1.73 12.33 -13.32
C GLY A 67 1.96 13.84 -13.44
N SER A 68 1.26 14.66 -12.67
CA SER A 68 1.43 16.12 -12.61
C SER A 68 1.63 16.58 -11.15
N THR A 69 0.69 17.34 -10.59
CA THR A 69 0.75 17.86 -9.22
C THR A 69 0.39 16.83 -8.14
N GLY A 70 -0.20 15.70 -8.52
CA GLY A 70 -0.60 14.62 -7.63
C GLY A 70 0.44 13.52 -7.47
N VAL A 71 0.02 12.26 -7.64
CA VAL A 71 0.94 11.13 -7.49
C VAL A 71 2.01 11.20 -8.55
N SER A 72 3.27 11.18 -8.13
CA SER A 72 4.43 11.19 -9.01
C SER A 72 5.23 9.91 -8.87
N PHE A 73 6.15 9.66 -9.80
CA PHE A 73 6.91 8.42 -9.88
C PHE A 73 8.39 8.73 -10.01
N VAL A 74 9.22 8.03 -9.24
CA VAL A 74 10.67 8.17 -9.31
C VAL A 74 11.34 6.81 -9.25
N ASN A 75 12.40 6.64 -10.04
CA ASN A 75 13.23 5.45 -9.96
C ASN A 75 14.17 5.59 -8.74
N ILE A 76 14.37 4.52 -7.98
CA ILE A 76 15.31 4.52 -6.85
C ILE A 76 16.74 4.92 -7.23
N THR A 77 17.13 4.77 -8.49
CA THR A 77 18.47 5.18 -8.97
C THR A 77 18.58 6.66 -9.31
N THR A 78 17.52 7.45 -9.16
CA THR A 78 17.55 8.91 -9.38
C THR A 78 18.42 9.59 -8.31
N ALA A 79 19.24 10.56 -8.73
CA ALA A 79 20.09 11.34 -7.84
C ALA A 79 19.27 11.97 -6.70
N GLY A 80 19.71 11.78 -5.45
CA GLY A 80 19.00 12.23 -4.25
C GLY A 80 17.99 11.25 -3.67
N VAL A 81 17.58 10.21 -4.42
CA VAL A 81 16.77 9.06 -3.94
C VAL A 81 17.67 7.86 -3.59
N LEU A 82 18.99 8.08 -3.56
CA LEU A 82 20.00 7.05 -3.34
C LEU A 82 19.63 6.17 -2.14
N SER A 83 19.94 4.89 -2.22
CA SER A 83 19.43 3.84 -1.34
C SER A 83 19.63 4.08 0.17
N GLY A 84 18.82 3.41 0.99
CA GLY A 84 18.88 3.47 2.45
C GLY A 84 18.17 4.70 3.03
N ASN A 85 18.81 5.34 4.01
CA ASN A 85 18.25 6.49 4.74
C ASN A 85 17.90 7.68 3.82
N THR A 86 18.57 7.82 2.68
CA THR A 86 18.28 8.85 1.68
C THR A 86 16.94 8.59 0.97
N ALA A 87 16.62 7.34 0.64
CA ALA A 87 15.30 6.97 0.13
C ALA A 87 14.18 7.20 1.17
N LEU A 88 14.43 6.86 2.45
CA LEU A 88 13.49 7.14 3.53
C LEU A 88 13.25 8.65 3.72
N MET A 89 14.32 9.45 3.78
CA MET A 89 14.21 10.91 3.88
C MET A 89 13.50 11.52 2.66
N TYR A 90 13.81 11.02 1.46
CA TYR A 90 13.12 11.46 0.24
C TYR A 90 11.62 11.16 0.33
N SER A 91 11.26 9.93 0.73
CA SER A 91 9.87 9.50 0.87
C SER A 91 9.06 10.36 1.85
N ALA A 92 9.70 10.82 2.93
CA ALA A 92 9.08 11.67 3.93
C ALA A 92 8.87 13.12 3.43
N LYS A 93 9.75 13.61 2.55
CA LYS A 93 9.60 14.92 1.89
C LYS A 93 8.63 14.87 0.69
N HIS A 94 8.44 13.68 0.12
CA HIS A 94 7.65 13.44 -1.08
C HIS A 94 6.59 12.35 -0.83
N PRO A 95 5.59 12.60 0.04
CA PRO A 95 4.63 11.57 0.49
C PRO A 95 3.77 11.00 -0.66
N LEU A 96 3.54 11.76 -1.73
CA LEU A 96 2.80 11.32 -2.91
C LEU A 96 3.69 10.82 -4.06
N THR A 97 4.99 10.67 -3.85
CA THR A 97 5.90 10.12 -4.87
C THR A 97 6.13 8.64 -4.63
N PHE A 98 5.73 7.81 -5.60
CA PHE A 98 5.97 6.38 -5.61
C PHE A 98 7.39 6.08 -6.11
N ILE A 99 8.18 5.37 -5.30
CA ILE A 99 9.54 4.97 -5.64
C ILE A 99 9.49 3.57 -6.25
N PHE A 100 9.80 3.46 -7.54
CA PHE A 100 9.79 2.19 -8.28
C PHE A 100 11.21 1.74 -8.62
N THR A 101 11.40 0.44 -8.86
CA THR A 101 12.71 -0.22 -8.96
C THR A 101 12.74 -1.24 -10.10
N PRO A 102 12.87 -0.80 -11.36
CA PRO A 102 12.70 -1.69 -12.50
C PRO A 102 13.86 -2.69 -12.64
N ASN A 103 15.09 -2.18 -12.58
CA ASN A 103 16.31 -2.94 -12.88
C ASN A 103 17.22 -3.13 -11.66
N ALA A 104 16.89 -2.50 -10.53
CA ALA A 104 17.67 -2.60 -9.30
C ALA A 104 17.21 -3.80 -8.49
N VAL A 105 18.08 -4.78 -8.27
CA VAL A 105 17.87 -5.90 -7.36
C VAL A 105 18.15 -5.42 -5.93
N PRO A 106 17.28 -5.66 -4.94
CA PRO A 106 16.25 -6.71 -4.89
C PRO A 106 14.82 -6.28 -5.24
N HIS A 107 14.64 -5.17 -5.95
CA HIS A 107 13.35 -4.52 -6.15
C HIS A 107 12.69 -4.06 -4.84
N ASP A 108 13.46 -3.28 -4.09
CA ASP A 108 13.06 -2.69 -2.82
C ASP A 108 13.09 -1.16 -2.93
N TRP A 109 12.01 -0.49 -2.55
CA TRP A 109 11.90 0.97 -2.64
C TRP A 109 12.87 1.67 -1.68
N TYR A 110 13.33 0.98 -0.64
CA TYR A 110 14.27 1.51 0.34
C TYR A 110 15.70 1.42 -0.18
N THR A 111 16.07 0.36 -0.91
CA THR A 111 17.44 0.14 -1.36
C THR A 111 17.55 -0.60 -2.70
N ASN A 112 18.57 -0.23 -3.48
CA ASN A 112 18.98 -0.93 -4.70
C ASN A 112 20.06 -2.00 -4.46
N ASN A 113 20.26 -2.39 -3.21
CA ASN A 113 21.24 -3.39 -2.80
C ASN A 113 20.67 -4.20 -1.62
N ALA A 114 20.62 -5.52 -1.78
CA ALA A 114 20.04 -6.45 -0.82
C ALA A 114 20.68 -6.37 0.57
N SER A 115 21.99 -6.08 0.65
CA SER A 115 22.72 -5.97 1.92
C SER A 115 22.29 -4.78 2.79
N TYR A 116 21.55 -3.82 2.23
CA TYR A 116 21.06 -2.64 2.94
C TYR A 116 19.54 -2.63 3.14
N GLN A 117 18.87 -3.77 2.94
CA GLN A 117 17.43 -3.85 3.22
C GLN A 117 17.16 -3.64 4.71
N ASN A 118 16.04 -2.99 5.01
CA ASN A 118 15.65 -2.70 6.38
C ASN A 118 14.34 -3.39 6.73
N ASN A 119 14.44 -4.58 7.34
CA ASN A 119 13.29 -5.36 7.77
C ASN A 119 12.55 -4.71 8.96
N ASN A 120 13.22 -3.84 9.73
CA ASN A 120 12.63 -3.21 10.91
C ASN A 120 11.56 -2.18 10.60
N LEU A 121 11.41 -1.77 9.33
CA LEU A 121 10.35 -0.84 8.91
C LEU A 121 8.93 -1.42 9.14
N TRP A 122 8.78 -2.75 9.26
CA TRP A 122 7.51 -3.47 9.47
C TRP A 122 7.65 -4.57 10.50
N ASN A 123 8.19 -4.21 11.65
CA ASN A 123 8.19 -5.12 12.77
C ASN A 123 6.74 -5.30 13.28
N SER A 124 6.25 -6.54 13.36
CA SER A 124 4.90 -6.84 13.88
C SER A 124 4.77 -6.64 15.39
N THR A 125 5.89 -6.54 16.11
CA THR A 125 5.97 -6.42 17.57
C THR A 125 6.24 -4.99 18.02
N ILE A 126 6.91 -4.17 17.21
CA ILE A 126 7.27 -2.79 17.55
C ILE A 126 6.81 -1.85 16.43
N LYS A 127 5.81 -1.00 16.73
CA LYS A 127 5.31 0.00 15.79
C LYS A 127 6.40 1.05 15.52
N SER A 128 6.77 1.21 14.25
CA SER A 128 7.64 2.30 13.83
C SER A 128 6.83 3.59 13.63
N VAL A 129 7.51 4.74 13.52
CA VAL A 129 6.85 6.00 13.11
C VAL A 129 6.23 5.91 11.70
N CYS A 130 6.68 4.93 10.91
CA CYS A 130 6.22 4.64 9.56
C CYS A 130 5.12 3.56 9.52
N ASP A 131 4.66 3.06 10.68
CA ASP A 131 3.56 2.10 10.75
C ASP A 131 2.26 2.77 10.27
N PRO A 132 1.58 2.20 9.25
CA PRO A 132 0.36 2.77 8.70
C PRO A 132 -0.87 2.50 9.57
N CYS A 133 -0.81 1.51 10.48
CA CYS A 133 -1.91 1.17 11.37
C CYS A 133 -1.89 2.06 12.62
N PRO A 134 -3.06 2.55 13.07
CA PRO A 134 -3.16 3.40 14.27
C PRO A 134 -2.80 2.64 15.55
N GLN A 135 -2.75 3.36 16.67
CA GLN A 135 -2.58 2.73 17.99
C GLN A 135 -3.71 1.74 18.29
N GLY A 136 -3.37 0.57 18.87
CA GLY A 136 -4.30 -0.52 19.15
C GLY A 136 -4.58 -1.43 17.94
N TRP A 137 -3.96 -1.14 16.79
CA TRP A 137 -4.07 -1.93 15.57
C TRP A 137 -2.68 -2.16 14.98
N ARG A 138 -2.51 -3.30 14.32
CA ARG A 138 -1.26 -3.65 13.63
C ARG A 138 -1.53 -4.11 12.21
N VAL A 139 -0.48 -4.04 11.40
CA VAL A 139 -0.47 -4.72 10.10
C VAL A 139 -0.53 -6.23 10.37
N PRO A 140 -1.39 -6.99 9.66
CA PRO A 140 -1.57 -8.42 9.92
C PRO A 140 -0.28 -9.20 9.78
N THR A 141 -0.02 -10.18 10.65
CA THR A 141 1.12 -11.11 10.52
C THR A 141 0.78 -12.26 9.57
N ASP A 142 1.79 -13.06 9.20
CA ASP A 142 1.59 -14.27 8.38
C ASP A 142 0.51 -15.20 8.96
N SER A 143 0.43 -15.29 10.29
CA SER A 143 -0.58 -16.11 10.98
C SER A 143 -1.98 -15.51 11.05
N SER A 144 -2.15 -14.22 10.75
CA SER A 144 -3.42 -13.52 10.94
C SER A 144 -4.53 -14.03 10.02
N TRP A 145 -4.17 -14.60 8.87
CA TRP A 145 -5.10 -15.02 7.82
C TRP A 145 -4.87 -16.48 7.38
N ASN A 146 -4.26 -17.31 8.22
CA ASN A 146 -3.93 -18.70 7.88
C ASN A 146 -5.13 -19.58 7.47
N ASP A 147 -6.33 -19.20 7.88
CA ASP A 147 -7.58 -19.88 7.55
C ASP A 147 -8.28 -19.30 6.29
N PHE A 148 -7.70 -18.28 5.66
CA PHE A 148 -8.20 -17.75 4.40
C PHE A 148 -8.00 -18.78 3.30
N SER A 149 -9.06 -19.02 2.54
CA SER A 149 -9.08 -20.00 1.46
C SER A 149 -10.21 -19.67 0.51
N ILE A 150 -10.29 -20.35 -0.63
CA ILE A 150 -11.39 -20.16 -1.58
C ILE A 150 -12.77 -20.49 -0.97
N THR A 151 -12.82 -21.33 0.06
CA THR A 151 -14.07 -21.72 0.75
C THR A 151 -14.39 -20.83 1.94
N SER A 152 -13.41 -20.19 2.59
CA SER A 152 -13.67 -19.25 3.70
C SER A 152 -13.83 -17.80 3.24
N MET A 153 -13.22 -17.43 2.11
CA MET A 153 -13.36 -16.12 1.47
C MET A 153 -14.23 -16.22 0.21
N GLN A 154 -15.53 -16.00 0.35
CA GLN A 154 -16.48 -16.10 -0.76
C GLN A 154 -16.34 -14.93 -1.72
N VAL A 155 -16.53 -15.16 -3.02
CA VAL A 155 -16.55 -14.09 -4.02
C VAL A 155 -17.69 -13.13 -3.69
N SER A 156 -17.41 -11.83 -3.77
CA SER A 156 -18.39 -10.78 -3.56
C SER A 156 -18.27 -9.72 -4.65
N GLY A 157 -19.41 -9.30 -5.19
CA GLY A 157 -19.48 -8.34 -6.29
C GLY A 157 -18.99 -8.89 -7.63
N SER A 158 -19.09 -8.05 -8.66
CA SER A 158 -18.59 -8.32 -10.01
C SER A 158 -18.07 -7.01 -10.62
N GLY A 159 -17.24 -7.13 -11.66
CA GLY A 159 -16.62 -5.98 -12.33
C GLY A 159 -15.94 -5.04 -11.32
N ILE A 160 -16.39 -3.79 -11.27
CA ILE A 160 -15.82 -2.73 -10.43
C ILE A 160 -15.97 -2.97 -8.92
N ALA A 161 -16.92 -3.82 -8.53
CA ALA A 161 -17.19 -4.19 -7.13
C ALA A 161 -16.57 -5.54 -6.75
N TYR A 162 -15.78 -6.15 -7.64
CA TYR A 162 -15.20 -7.45 -7.40
C TYR A 162 -14.27 -7.45 -6.17
N GLY A 163 -14.42 -8.47 -5.35
CA GLY A 163 -13.66 -8.69 -4.13
C GLY A 163 -14.02 -10.03 -3.49
N ARG A 164 -13.65 -10.20 -2.23
CA ARG A 164 -14.00 -11.39 -1.45
C ARG A 164 -14.46 -11.01 -0.05
N THR A 165 -15.41 -11.76 0.49
CA THR A 165 -15.91 -11.57 1.85
C THR A 165 -15.55 -12.77 2.71
N TYR A 166 -14.94 -12.51 3.87
CA TYR A 166 -14.66 -13.50 4.90
C TYR A 166 -15.74 -13.42 6.00
N GLN A 167 -16.27 -14.59 6.38
CA GLN A 167 -17.35 -14.76 7.37
C GLN A 167 -18.56 -13.83 7.16
N SER A 168 -18.87 -13.47 5.92
CA SER A 168 -19.98 -12.56 5.55
C SER A 168 -19.91 -11.15 6.18
N LEU A 169 -18.81 -10.79 6.84
CA LEU A 169 -18.65 -9.54 7.58
C LEU A 169 -17.50 -8.68 7.05
N SER A 170 -16.39 -9.31 6.68
CA SER A 170 -15.19 -8.59 6.25
C SER A 170 -15.02 -8.68 4.75
N TRP A 171 -15.38 -7.59 4.04
CA TRP A 171 -15.15 -7.46 2.60
C TRP A 171 -13.74 -6.93 2.28
N PHE A 172 -13.06 -7.62 1.38
CA PHE A 172 -11.75 -7.32 0.83
C PHE A 172 -11.92 -6.97 -0.64
N PRO A 173 -11.79 -5.70 -1.06
CA PRO A 173 -11.84 -5.32 -2.46
C PRO A 173 -10.65 -5.92 -3.25
N ALA A 174 -10.89 -6.26 -4.52
CA ALA A 174 -9.85 -6.54 -5.48
C ALA A 174 -9.25 -5.22 -6.02
N ALA A 175 -8.62 -4.47 -5.11
CA ALA A 175 -8.11 -3.13 -5.39
C ALA A 175 -6.94 -3.13 -6.40
N GLY A 176 -6.38 -4.29 -6.79
CA GLY A 176 -5.18 -4.34 -7.60
C GLY A 176 -3.95 -3.88 -6.83
N TYR A 177 -2.98 -3.31 -7.53
CA TYR A 177 -1.69 -2.90 -6.95
C TYR A 177 -0.96 -1.87 -7.81
N ARG A 178 0.01 -1.17 -7.19
CA ARG A 178 1.02 -0.39 -7.92
C ARG A 178 2.23 -1.25 -8.22
N TYR A 179 2.58 -1.34 -9.50
CA TYR A 179 3.61 -2.24 -9.98
C TYR A 179 5.01 -1.74 -9.65
N TYR A 180 5.85 -2.55 -9.00
CA TYR A 180 7.20 -2.18 -8.59
C TYR A 180 8.10 -1.68 -9.73
N PHE A 181 7.83 -2.07 -10.98
CA PHE A 181 8.66 -1.72 -12.13
C PHE A 181 8.41 -0.30 -12.65
N SER A 182 7.19 0.24 -12.48
CA SER A 182 6.80 1.52 -13.09
C SER A 182 5.89 2.40 -12.24
N GLY A 183 5.39 1.89 -11.11
CA GLY A 183 4.37 2.52 -10.27
C GLY A 183 2.94 2.47 -10.83
N ALA A 184 2.75 1.94 -12.04
CA ALA A 184 1.45 1.87 -12.69
C ALA A 184 0.46 0.99 -11.91
N LEU A 185 -0.82 1.38 -11.90
CA LEU A 185 -1.90 0.56 -11.36
C LEU A 185 -2.20 -0.63 -12.26
N ARG A 186 -2.30 -1.82 -11.67
CA ARG A 186 -2.58 -3.08 -12.36
C ARG A 186 -3.49 -3.99 -11.54
N GLY A 187 -4.18 -4.90 -12.23
CA GLY A 187 -5.00 -5.94 -11.62
C GLY A 187 -6.22 -5.45 -10.87
N VAL A 188 -6.62 -4.19 -11.06
CA VAL A 188 -7.80 -3.59 -10.42
C VAL A 188 -9.06 -4.31 -10.91
N GLY A 189 -9.94 -4.69 -10.00
CA GLY A 189 -11.16 -5.46 -10.32
C GLY A 189 -10.92 -6.95 -10.55
N SER A 190 -9.68 -7.44 -10.41
CA SER A 190 -9.32 -8.85 -10.64
C SER A 190 -8.50 -9.47 -9.51
N TYR A 191 -7.63 -8.69 -8.89
CA TYR A 191 -6.71 -9.17 -7.86
C TYR A 191 -6.81 -8.34 -6.58
N GLY A 192 -6.90 -9.01 -5.44
CA GLY A 192 -6.66 -8.41 -4.13
C GLY A 192 -5.24 -8.72 -3.68
N TYR A 193 -4.51 -7.69 -3.24
CA TYR A 193 -3.19 -7.83 -2.62
C TYR A 193 -3.14 -7.02 -1.33
N TYR A 194 -2.76 -7.68 -0.25
CA TYR A 194 -2.68 -7.07 1.07
C TYR A 194 -1.35 -7.41 1.74
N TRP A 195 -0.67 -6.39 2.24
CA TRP A 195 0.58 -6.56 2.96
C TRP A 195 0.37 -7.25 4.32
N LEU A 196 1.32 -8.13 4.68
CA LEU A 196 1.42 -8.79 5.98
C LEU A 196 2.70 -8.34 6.68
N ALA A 197 2.78 -7.96 7.95
CA ALA A 197 4.03 -7.60 8.64
C ALA A 197 4.99 -8.80 8.83
N SER A 198 5.55 -9.31 7.74
CA SER A 198 6.45 -10.47 7.67
C SER A 198 7.28 -10.39 6.40
N VAL A 199 8.56 -10.71 6.53
CA VAL A 199 9.52 -10.69 5.41
C VAL A 199 9.99 -12.11 5.08
N SER A 200 10.43 -12.32 3.85
CA SER A 200 11.00 -13.60 3.40
C SER A 200 12.19 -13.31 2.53
N ASP A 201 13.40 -13.41 3.09
CA ASP A 201 14.64 -13.00 2.43
C ASP A 201 14.52 -11.56 1.88
N THR A 202 14.71 -11.38 0.57
CA THR A 202 14.64 -10.10 -0.13
C THR A 202 13.22 -9.61 -0.42
N TYR A 203 12.20 -10.45 -0.13
CA TYR A 203 10.79 -10.21 -0.39
C TYR A 203 10.00 -9.85 0.88
N ALA A 204 8.76 -9.41 0.68
CA ALA A 204 7.75 -9.19 1.70
C ALA A 204 6.58 -10.17 1.52
N LYS A 205 5.88 -10.48 2.62
CA LYS A 205 4.71 -11.37 2.61
C LYS A 205 3.42 -10.62 2.26
N VAL A 206 2.57 -11.28 1.48
CA VAL A 206 1.27 -10.75 1.05
C VAL A 206 0.18 -11.82 1.12
N LEU A 207 -1.04 -11.40 1.44
CA LEU A 207 -2.24 -12.09 1.00
C LEU A 207 -2.50 -11.74 -0.45
N ASN A 208 -2.80 -12.76 -1.26
CA ASN A 208 -3.31 -12.59 -2.59
C ASN A 208 -4.63 -13.34 -2.77
N PHE A 209 -5.56 -12.76 -3.53
CA PHE A 209 -6.67 -13.52 -4.09
C PHE A 209 -7.05 -13.01 -5.47
N TYR A 210 -7.71 -13.88 -6.23
CA TYR A 210 -8.35 -13.61 -7.52
C TYR A 210 -9.51 -14.61 -7.71
N LEU A 211 -10.15 -14.68 -8.88
CA LEU A 211 -11.41 -15.42 -9.08
C LEU A 211 -11.39 -16.88 -8.61
N SER A 212 -10.31 -17.61 -8.88
CA SER A 212 -10.19 -19.04 -8.59
C SER A 212 -9.12 -19.37 -7.55
N GLY A 213 -8.59 -18.37 -6.84
CA GLY A 213 -7.51 -18.58 -5.88
C GLY A 213 -7.52 -17.63 -4.70
N VAL A 214 -7.13 -18.14 -3.54
CA VAL A 214 -6.84 -17.40 -2.32
C VAL A 214 -5.55 -17.98 -1.74
N PHE A 215 -4.55 -17.12 -1.59
CA PHE A 215 -3.23 -17.47 -1.10
C PHE A 215 -2.94 -16.59 0.11
N PRO A 216 -3.12 -17.12 1.33
CA PRO A 216 -2.92 -16.37 2.58
C PRO A 216 -1.55 -15.76 2.73
N SER A 217 -0.53 -16.43 2.18
CA SER A 217 0.87 -16.06 2.31
C SER A 217 1.63 -16.36 1.02
N LEU A 218 1.85 -15.33 0.20
CA LEU A 218 2.80 -15.33 -0.90
C LEU A 218 3.95 -14.38 -0.59
N THR A 219 4.97 -14.39 -1.43
CA THR A 219 6.08 -13.42 -1.41
C THR A 219 5.99 -12.49 -2.61
N PHE A 220 6.35 -11.22 -2.40
CA PHE A 220 6.40 -10.23 -3.48
C PHE A 220 7.46 -9.17 -3.23
N TYR A 221 7.86 -8.45 -4.28
CA TYR A 221 8.84 -7.38 -4.23
C TYR A 221 8.36 -6.19 -3.39
N ARG A 222 9.24 -5.73 -2.49
CA ARG A 222 8.95 -4.70 -1.48
C ARG A 222 8.67 -3.33 -2.09
N ALA A 223 9.13 -3.07 -3.31
CA ALA A 223 8.83 -1.85 -4.05
C ALA A 223 7.42 -1.78 -4.65
N SER A 224 6.60 -2.83 -4.50
CA SER A 224 5.20 -2.79 -4.93
C SER A 224 4.34 -1.93 -4.00
N GLY A 225 3.20 -1.46 -4.49
CA GLY A 225 2.18 -0.83 -3.66
C GLY A 225 0.96 -1.74 -3.49
N PHE A 226 0.72 -2.25 -2.29
CA PHE A 226 -0.43 -3.10 -1.97
C PHE A 226 -1.31 -2.48 -0.89
N SER A 227 -2.54 -2.99 -0.77
CA SER A 227 -3.46 -2.54 0.27
C SER A 227 -2.99 -2.98 1.65
N ILE A 228 -3.47 -2.31 2.69
CA ILE A 228 -3.30 -2.70 4.09
C ILE A 228 -4.67 -2.78 4.72
N ARG A 229 -4.88 -3.83 5.51
CA ARG A 229 -6.09 -4.01 6.32
C ARG A 229 -5.68 -4.31 7.75
N CYS A 230 -5.66 -3.29 8.59
CA CYS A 230 -5.18 -3.45 9.97
C CYS A 230 -6.06 -4.43 10.76
N VAL A 231 -5.44 -5.18 11.66
CA VAL A 231 -6.10 -6.06 12.65
C VAL A 231 -5.85 -5.52 14.05
N GLN A 232 -6.77 -5.79 14.97
CA GLN A 232 -6.61 -5.36 16.37
C GLN A 232 -5.41 -6.09 17.00
N GLU A 233 -4.68 -5.39 17.86
CA GLU A 233 -3.54 -5.95 18.60
C GLU A 233 -3.96 -7.03 19.61
#